data_AF-A0A8H4KWV9-F1
#
_entry.id   AF-A0A8H4KWV9-F1
#
_cell.length_a   1.000
_cell.length_b   1.000
_cell.length_c   1.000
_cell.angle_alpha   90.00
_cell.angle_beta   90.00
_cell.angle_gamma   90.00
#
_symmetry.space_group_name_H-M   'P 1'
#
loop_
_entity.id
_entity.type
_entity.pdbx_description
1 polymer ?
#
loop_
_entity_poly.entity_id
_entity_poly.type
_entity_poly.pdbx_seq_one_letter_code
_entity_poly.pdbx_strand_id
1 'polypeptide(L)'
;MQGFTEAEEGFIRESLLLGLEQTELRDRFWKQFGTGHSSKSLRNKTQRLATAGGVPAKKNAFWTAEEEQFLADWPHQPSTGLATAFHAKFGSDRSVSALATGFSKMKKARNKEEEAREDAQGGAAD
;
A
#
# COMPACT_ATOMS: atom_id res chain seq x y z
N MET A 1 -22.76 8.65 -13.96
CA MET A 1 -21.29 8.74 -13.86
C MET A 1 -20.74 8.71 -15.27
N GLN A 2 -19.97 9.71 -15.71
CA GLN A 2 -19.25 9.59 -16.98
C GLN A 2 -18.21 8.47 -16.85
N GLY A 3 -18.25 7.51 -17.76
CA GLY A 3 -17.21 6.48 -17.88
C GLY A 3 -15.97 7.07 -18.53
N PHE A 4 -14.81 6.49 -18.23
CA PHE A 4 -13.58 6.80 -18.97
C PHE A 4 -13.72 6.26 -20.40
N THR A 5 -13.30 7.06 -21.37
CA THR A 5 -13.19 6.67 -22.77
C THR A 5 -11.92 5.84 -23.00
N GLU A 6 -11.89 5.10 -24.11
CA GLU A 6 -10.73 4.26 -24.46
C GLU A 6 -9.43 5.07 -24.59
N ALA A 7 -9.51 6.31 -25.09
CA ALA A 7 -8.38 7.23 -25.18
C ALA A 7 -7.85 7.63 -23.80
N GLU A 8 -8.75 7.92 -22.85
CA GLU A 8 -8.36 8.26 -21.48
C GLU A 8 -7.74 7.05 -20.76
N GLU A 9 -8.26 5.84 -20.98
CA GLU A 9 -7.67 4.62 -20.43
C GLU A 9 -6.30 4.31 -21.03
N GLY A 10 -6.13 4.53 -22.34
CA GLY A 10 -4.86 4.40 -23.04
C GLY A 10 -3.80 5.33 -22.45
N PHE A 11 -4.14 6.61 -22.25
CA PHE A 11 -3.26 7.59 -21.63
C PHE A 11 -2.84 7.18 -20.21
N ILE A 12 -3.78 6.67 -19.40
CA ILE A 12 -3.49 6.21 -18.04
C ILE A 12 -2.53 5.00 -18.06
N ARG A 13 -2.73 4.05 -18.99
CA ARG A 13 -1.84 2.88 -19.13
C ARG A 13 -0.43 3.28 -19.57
N GLU A 14 -0.32 4.17 -20.55
CA GLU A 14 0.97 4.70 -21.00
C GLU A 14 1.69 5.44 -19.86
N SER A 15 0.96 6.29 -19.13
CA SER A 15 1.50 7.01 -17.98
C SER A 15 2.00 6.06 -16.87
N LEU A 16 1.32 4.93 -16.67
CA LEU A 16 1.74 3.88 -15.75
C LEU A 16 3.02 3.17 -16.21
N LEU A 17 3.16 2.90 -17.50
CA LEU A 17 4.37 2.29 -18.09
C LEU A 17 5.58 3.23 -18.00
N LEU A 18 5.35 4.53 -18.17
CA LEU A 18 6.36 5.57 -18.01
C LEU A 18 6.70 5.85 -16.54
N GLY A 19 6.02 5.21 -15.58
CA GLY A 19 6.27 5.36 -14.15
C GLY A 19 5.94 6.74 -13.60
N LEU A 20 5.00 7.47 -14.22
CA LEU A 20 4.63 8.80 -13.77
C LEU A 20 4.01 8.76 -12.37
N GLU A 21 4.45 9.68 -11.53
CA GLU A 21 3.82 9.97 -10.24
C GLU A 21 2.36 10.42 -10.44
N GLN A 22 1.48 10.06 -9.50
CA GLN A 22 0.03 10.29 -9.61
C GLN A 22 -0.32 11.78 -9.82
N THR A 23 0.47 12.69 -9.24
CA THR A 23 0.28 14.13 -9.33
C THR A 23 0.58 14.64 -10.75
N GLU A 24 1.65 14.15 -11.37
CA GLU A 24 2.00 14.46 -12.76
C GLU A 24 1.00 13.85 -13.75
N LEU A 25 0.62 12.58 -13.54
CA LEU A 25 -0.41 11.93 -14.35
C LEU A 25 -1.69 12.75 -14.34
N ARG A 26 -2.13 13.20 -13.16
CA ARG A 26 -3.34 14.04 -13.01
C ARG A 26 -3.21 15.35 -13.77
N ASP A 27 -2.10 16.06 -13.62
CA ASP A 27 -1.90 17.36 -14.25
C ASP A 27 -1.93 17.25 -15.78
N ARG A 28 -1.21 16.26 -16.32
CA ARG A 28 -1.20 15.97 -17.76
C ARG A 28 -2.54 15.48 -18.26
N PHE A 29 -3.24 14.65 -17.48
CA PHE A 29 -4.57 14.16 -17.81
C PHE A 29 -5.56 15.32 -17.93
N TRP A 30 -5.59 16.23 -16.97
CA TRP A 30 -6.48 17.40 -17.02
C TRP A 30 -6.09 18.40 -18.11
N LYS A 31 -4.80 18.49 -18.45
CA LYS A 31 -4.35 19.28 -19.60
C LYS A 31 -4.80 18.71 -20.95
N GLN A 32 -4.92 17.38 -21.06
CA GLN A 32 -5.33 16.69 -22.29
C GLN A 32 -6.86 16.55 -22.43
N PHE A 33 -7.53 16.05 -21.38
CA PHE A 33 -8.94 15.64 -21.42
C PHE A 33 -9.87 16.56 -20.61
N GLY A 34 -9.31 17.57 -19.94
CA GLY A 34 -10.06 18.48 -19.07
C GLY A 34 -10.38 17.89 -17.69
N THR A 35 -11.07 18.67 -16.86
CA THR A 35 -11.34 18.33 -15.45
C THR A 35 -12.66 17.57 -15.23
N GLY A 36 -13.17 16.87 -16.25
CA GLY A 36 -14.42 16.11 -16.17
C GLY A 36 -14.37 14.97 -15.14
N HIS A 37 -13.18 14.45 -14.87
CA HIS A 37 -12.94 13.46 -13.82
C HIS A 37 -12.32 14.09 -12.57
N SER A 38 -12.94 13.87 -11.42
CA SER A 38 -12.39 14.23 -10.13
C SER A 38 -11.09 13.47 -9.83
N SER A 39 -10.20 14.06 -9.03
CA SER A 39 -8.91 13.44 -8.69
C SER A 39 -9.08 12.05 -8.06
N LYS A 40 -10.15 11.84 -7.28
CA LYS A 40 -10.48 10.55 -6.68
C LYS A 40 -10.90 9.52 -7.73
N SER A 41 -11.70 9.93 -8.71
CA SER A 41 -12.13 9.07 -9.83
C SER A 41 -10.93 8.63 -10.67
N LEU A 42 -10.07 9.59 -11.03
CA LEU A 42 -8.83 9.32 -11.76
C LEU A 42 -7.92 8.37 -11.00
N ARG A 43 -7.65 8.63 -9.71
CA ARG A 43 -6.83 7.75 -8.87
C ARG A 43 -7.38 6.32 -8.81
N ASN A 44 -8.69 6.15 -8.63
CA ASN A 44 -9.32 4.83 -8.60
C ASN A 44 -9.19 4.11 -9.96
N LYS A 45 -9.36 4.83 -11.07
CA LYS A 45 -9.20 4.27 -12.42
C LYS A 45 -7.74 3.88 -12.68
N THR A 46 -6.77 4.74 -12.36
CA THR A 46 -5.33 4.44 -12.43
C THR A 46 -4.98 3.19 -11.63
N GLN A 47 -5.49 3.06 -10.40
CA GLN A 47 -5.25 1.88 -9.57
C GLN A 47 -5.85 0.61 -10.19
N ARG A 48 -7.09 0.67 -10.70
CA ARG A 48 -7.72 -0.46 -11.39
C ARG A 48 -6.95 -0.91 -12.63
N LEU A 49 -6.49 0.05 -13.44
CA LEU A 49 -5.74 -0.24 -14.67
C LEU A 49 -4.33 -0.78 -14.39
N ALA A 50 -3.68 -0.31 -13.33
CA ALA A 50 -2.42 -0.90 -12.87
C ALA A 50 -2.61 -2.37 -12.50
N THR A 51 -3.62 -2.68 -11.67
CA THR A 51 -3.93 -4.06 -11.27
C THR A 51 -4.32 -4.96 -12.45
N ALA A 52 -5.10 -4.45 -13.41
CA ALA A 52 -5.53 -5.22 -14.58
C ALA A 52 -4.42 -5.39 -15.65
N GLY A 53 -3.49 -4.45 -15.76
CA GLY A 53 -2.42 -4.45 -16.75
C GLY A 53 -1.13 -5.12 -16.28
N GLY A 54 -1.12 -5.77 -15.11
CA GLY A 54 0.08 -6.39 -14.55
C GLY A 54 1.19 -5.40 -14.15
N VAL A 55 0.93 -4.09 -14.23
CA VAL A 55 1.83 -3.07 -13.70
C VAL A 55 1.67 -3.12 -12.18
N PRO A 56 2.69 -3.51 -11.41
CA PRO A 56 2.55 -3.60 -9.96
C PRO A 56 2.20 -2.20 -9.45
N ALA A 57 0.94 -2.01 -9.07
CA ALA A 57 0.53 -0.82 -8.38
C ALA A 57 1.37 -0.77 -7.10
N LYS A 58 2.37 0.13 -7.05
CA LYS A 58 3.22 0.33 -5.85
C LYS A 58 2.39 0.52 -4.58
N LYS A 59 1.11 0.89 -4.71
CA LYS A 59 0.14 1.03 -3.62
C LYS A 59 -0.26 -0.29 -2.94
N ASN A 60 -0.01 -1.44 -3.56
CA ASN A 60 -0.14 -2.77 -2.96
C ASN A 60 1.17 -3.55 -3.13
N ALA A 61 2.34 -2.93 -2.92
CA ALA A 61 3.51 -3.75 -2.63
C ALA A 61 3.10 -4.68 -1.49
N PHE A 62 3.05 -5.99 -1.74
CA PHE A 62 2.88 -6.97 -0.68
C PHE A 62 3.94 -6.65 0.37
N TRP A 63 3.58 -6.68 1.65
CA TRP A 63 4.61 -6.59 2.68
C TRP A 63 5.59 -7.73 2.42
N THR A 64 6.85 -7.41 2.17
CA THR A 64 7.84 -8.48 2.01
C THR A 64 8.06 -9.12 3.37
N ALA A 65 8.47 -10.39 3.39
CA ALA A 65 8.79 -11.09 4.64
C ALA A 65 9.79 -10.29 5.50
N GLU A 66 10.73 -9.57 4.87
CA GLU A 66 11.69 -8.70 5.54
C GLU A 66 11.05 -7.44 6.15
N GLU A 67 10.10 -6.81 5.44
CA GLU A 67 9.34 -5.68 5.98
C GLU A 67 8.46 -6.13 7.16
N GLU A 68 7.82 -7.30 7.06
CA GLU A 68 6.98 -7.87 8.14
C GLU A 68 7.83 -8.24 9.37
N GLN A 69 8.97 -8.89 9.16
CA GLN A 69 9.92 -9.23 10.23
C GLN A 69 10.42 -7.97 10.94
N PHE A 70 10.74 -6.91 10.18
CA PHE A 70 11.17 -5.64 10.77
C PHE A 70 10.08 -5.01 11.64
N LEU A 71 8.83 -5.03 11.18
CA LEU A 71 7.71 -4.55 11.98
C LEU A 71 7.43 -5.42 13.22
N ALA A 72 7.65 -6.74 13.12
CA ALA A 72 7.44 -7.67 14.22
C ALA A 72 8.52 -7.55 15.31
N ASP A 73 9.77 -7.33 14.89
CA ASP A 73 10.95 -7.14 15.76
C ASP A 73 11.03 -5.72 16.35
N TRP A 74 10.31 -4.76 15.76
CA TRP A 74 10.32 -3.38 16.23
C TRP A 74 9.91 -3.30 17.72
N PRO A 75 10.75 -2.67 18.57
CA PRO A 75 10.53 -2.68 20.02
C PRO A 75 9.18 -2.06 20.39
N HIS A 76 8.63 -2.45 21.54
CA HIS A 76 7.36 -1.94 22.11
C HIS A 76 7.34 -0.42 22.43
N GLN A 77 8.28 0.34 21.91
CA GLN A 77 8.32 1.79 21.98
C GLN A 77 7.22 2.41 21.10
N PRO A 78 6.81 3.66 21.39
CA PRO A 78 5.84 4.35 20.56
C PRO A 78 6.29 4.39 19.10
N SER A 79 5.33 4.49 18.17
CA SER A 79 5.56 4.58 16.71
C SER A 79 6.47 5.75 16.27
N THR A 80 6.86 6.60 17.22
CA THR A 80 7.86 7.66 17.06
C THR A 80 9.19 7.06 16.61
N GLY A 81 9.58 7.35 15.37
CA GLY A 81 10.84 6.88 14.77
C GLY A 81 10.72 5.61 13.92
N LEU A 82 9.58 4.89 13.96
CA LEU A 82 9.36 3.71 13.11
C LEU A 82 9.48 4.08 11.63
N ALA A 83 8.83 5.16 11.21
CA ALA A 83 8.88 5.59 9.82
C ALA A 83 10.30 5.95 9.37
N THR A 84 11.04 6.67 10.21
CA THR A 84 12.42 7.06 9.92
C THR A 84 13.33 5.83 9.79
N ALA A 85 13.26 4.89 10.73
CA ALA A 85 14.08 3.69 10.69
C ALA A 85 13.69 2.75 9.54
N PHE A 86 12.39 2.62 9.27
CA PHE A 86 11.89 1.85 8.15
C PHE A 86 12.35 2.44 6.82
N HIS A 87 12.24 3.76 6.64
CA HIS A 87 12.68 4.45 5.43
C HIS A 87 14.18 4.40 5.24
N ALA A 88 14.96 4.41 6.32
CA ALA A 88 16.40 4.21 6.24
C ALA A 88 16.78 2.81 5.72
N LYS A 89 15.98 1.78 6.00
CA LYS A 89 16.25 0.39 5.62
C LYS A 89 15.64 -0.02 4.27
N PHE A 90 14.39 0.36 4.01
CA PHE A 90 13.60 -0.09 2.87
C PHE A 90 13.24 1.03 1.88
N GLY A 91 13.68 2.26 2.16
CA GLY A 91 13.32 3.44 1.38
C GLY A 91 11.92 3.99 1.70
N SER A 92 11.58 5.10 1.06
CA SER A 92 10.37 5.88 1.37
C SER A 92 9.11 5.43 0.64
N ASP A 93 9.10 4.21 0.06
CA ASP A 93 7.98 3.69 -0.74
C ASP A 93 6.69 3.52 0.11
N ARG A 94 6.85 3.20 1.41
CA ARG A 94 5.73 3.10 2.36
C ARG A 94 5.43 4.45 3.01
N SER A 95 4.21 4.94 2.84
CA SER A 95 3.75 6.10 3.62
C SER A 95 3.71 5.80 5.13
N VAL A 96 3.89 6.84 5.96
CA VAL A 96 3.83 6.74 7.43
C VAL A 96 2.51 6.08 7.90
N SER A 97 1.38 6.40 7.27
CA SER A 97 0.08 5.80 7.57
C SER A 97 0.01 4.30 7.24
N ALA A 98 0.68 3.87 6.16
CA ALA A 98 0.78 2.45 5.80
C ALA A 98 1.62 1.69 6.84
N LEU A 99 2.72 2.29 7.31
CA LEU A 99 3.56 1.72 8.37
C LEU A 99 2.79 1.57 9.68
N ALA A 100 2.04 2.60 10.10
CA ALA A 100 1.23 2.53 11.32
C ALA A 100 0.15 1.44 11.25
N THR A 101 -0.50 1.30 10.08
CA THR A 101 -1.52 0.26 9.84
C THR A 101 -0.89 -1.14 9.82
N GLY A 102 0.25 -1.30 9.13
CA GLY A 102 1.00 -2.55 9.08
C GLY A 102 1.49 -2.99 10.45
N PHE A 103 2.12 -2.10 11.20
CA PHE A 103 2.63 -2.36 12.54
C PHE A 103 1.51 -2.80 13.50
N SER A 104 0.36 -2.12 13.46
CA SER A 104 -0.81 -2.49 14.27
C SER A 104 -1.34 -3.89 13.94
N LYS A 105 -1.31 -4.27 12.65
CA LYS A 105 -1.72 -5.59 12.19
C LYS A 105 -0.75 -6.69 12.66
N MET A 106 0.57 -6.44 12.56
CA MET A 106 1.58 -7.40 13.01
C MET A 106 1.57 -7.60 14.52
N LYS A 107 1.38 -6.52 15.30
CA LYS A 107 1.21 -6.61 16.75
C LYS A 107 0.01 -7.49 17.14
N LYS A 108 -1.12 -7.34 16.44
CA LYS A 108 -2.30 -8.20 16.66
C LYS A 108 -2.06 -9.65 16.25
N ALA A 109 -1.38 -9.88 15.14
CA ALA A 109 -1.05 -11.23 14.68
C ALA A 109 -0.15 -11.96 15.69
N ARG A 110 0.89 -11.27 16.23
CA ARG A 110 1.77 -11.81 17.28
C ARG A 110 1.00 -12.15 18.55
N ASN A 111 0.14 -11.25 19.03
CA ASN A 111 -0.66 -11.48 20.23
C ASN A 111 -1.61 -12.68 20.06
N LYS A 112 -2.17 -12.86 18.85
CA LYS A 112 -3.03 -13.99 18.53
C LYS A 112 -2.26 -15.31 18.45
N GLU A 113 -1.03 -15.30 17.95
CA GLU A 113 -0.16 -16.49 17.90
C GLU A 113 0.29 -16.92 19.29
N GLU A 114 0.57 -15.96 20.18
CA GLU A 114 0.91 -16.21 21.58
C GLU A 114 -0.29 -16.82 22.34
N GLU A 115 -1.48 -16.22 22.19
CA GLU A 115 -2.73 -16.72 22.80
C GLU A 115 -3.11 -18.12 22.28
N ALA A 116 -2.91 -18.40 20.99
CA ALA A 116 -3.12 -19.72 20.40
C ALA A 116 -2.11 -20.78 20.88
N ARG A 117 -0.90 -20.36 21.26
CA ARG A 117 0.13 -21.25 21.81
C ARG A 117 -0.13 -21.60 23.28
N GLU A 118 -0.69 -20.66 24.05
CA GLU A 118 -1.12 -20.90 25.43
C GLU A 118 -2.33 -21.84 25.50
N ASP A 119 -3.30 -21.69 24.59
CA ASP A 119 -4.48 -22.57 24.50
C ASP A 119 -4.11 -24.01 24.11
N ALA A 120 -3.13 -24.18 23.21
CA ALA A 120 -2.63 -25.50 22.83
C ALA A 120 -1.84 -26.24 23.93
N GLN A 121 -1.32 -25.51 24.92
CA GLN A 121 -0.51 -26.08 26.01
C GLN A 121 -1.33 -26.33 27.30
N GLY A 122 -2.59 -25.88 27.37
CA GLY A 122 -3.51 -26.11 28.49
C GLY A 122 -4.35 -27.40 28.42
N GLY A 123 -4.27 -28.16 27.32
CA GLY A 123 -5.14 -29.31 27.04
C GLY A 123 -4.58 -30.70 27.39
N ALA A 124 -3.75 -30.83 28.42
CA ALA A 124 -3.22 -32.12 28.89
C ALA A 124 -3.34 -32.25 30.42
N ALA A 125 -4.57 -32.24 30.92
CA ALA A 125 -4.91 -32.78 32.24
C ALA A 125 -6.42 -33.07 32.33
N ASP A 126 -6.82 -34.27 31.92
CA ASP A 126 -7.68 -35.20 32.70
C ASP A 126 -7.61 -36.60 32.07
#